data_AF-A0A3Q1FIT2-F1
#
_entry.id   AF-A0A3Q1FIT2-F1
#
_cell.length_a   1.000
_cell.length_b   1.000
_cell.length_c   1.000
_cell.angle_alpha   90.00
_cell.angle_beta   90.00
_cell.angle_gamma   90.00
#
_symmetry.space_group_name_H-M   'P 1'
#
loop_
_entity.id
_entity.type
_entity.pdbx_description
1 polymer ?
#
loop_
_entity_poly.entity_id
_entity_poly.type
_entity_poly.pdbx_seq_one_letter_code
_entity_poly.pdbx_strand_id
1 'polypeptide(L)'
;MEELIFELADTHLFFNDLEECDQVHVEDVASDDNGQDLSNYNFLADGFNGPSGGGASGTTTGVQGGVEWMRKLAFRYRRLKEIYNSYKRNVGGLLSPMKRELLIRLQSEIENVTDAWLSTALKSLLLIQSRGKCMNVLVTTTQLVPALAKVLLYGLGDVFPIENIFSATKIGKESCFERIISRFGKKVTYVVIGDGRDEEFAAKQHNMPFWRISTHGDLVSLHQALELDFL
;
A
#
# COMPACT_ATOMS: atom_id res chain seq x y z
N MET A 1 -1.78 2.15 17.92
CA MET A 1 -1.85 1.74 16.50
C MET A 1 -0.78 2.47 15.68
N GLU A 2 -0.73 3.79 15.71
CA GLU A 2 0.31 4.58 15.01
C GLU A 2 1.74 4.12 15.30
N GLU A 3 2.09 3.93 16.57
CA GLU A 3 3.40 3.39 16.99
C GLU A 3 3.72 2.05 16.30
N LEU A 4 2.76 1.11 16.27
CA LEU A 4 2.94 -0.19 15.61
C LEU A 4 3.13 -0.06 14.10
N ILE A 5 2.48 0.93 13.46
CA ILE A 5 2.61 1.19 12.03
C ILE A 5 4.04 1.62 11.70
N PHE A 6 4.54 2.64 12.39
CA PHE A 6 5.90 3.14 12.13
C PHE A 6 6.95 2.12 12.50
N GLU A 7 6.79 1.42 13.62
CA GLU A 7 7.74 0.39 13.99
C GLU A 7 7.80 -0.76 12.98
N LEU A 8 6.65 -1.26 12.51
CA LEU A 8 6.61 -2.29 11.47
C LEU A 8 7.29 -1.79 10.19
N ALA A 9 7.03 -0.53 9.82
CA ALA A 9 7.60 0.10 8.64
C ALA A 9 9.13 0.24 8.74
N ASP A 10 9.64 0.72 9.88
CA ASP A 10 11.07 0.91 10.14
C ASP A 10 11.83 -0.42 10.24
N THR A 11 11.26 -1.37 10.98
CA THR A 11 11.97 -2.61 11.33
C THR A 11 11.97 -3.60 10.19
N HIS A 12 10.90 -3.66 9.38
CA HIS A 12 10.71 -4.71 8.40
C HIS A 12 10.55 -4.23 6.96
N LEU A 13 10.17 -2.97 6.74
CA LEU A 13 9.81 -2.47 5.41
C LEU A 13 10.74 -1.36 4.91
N PHE A 14 11.92 -1.22 5.51
CA PHE A 14 12.97 -0.28 5.08
C PHE A 14 12.52 1.19 5.09
N PHE A 15 11.60 1.58 5.98
CA PHE A 15 11.05 2.94 5.94
C PHE A 15 12.13 4.02 6.11
N ASN A 16 13.05 3.88 7.06
CA ASN A 16 14.21 4.77 7.22
C ASN A 16 15.05 4.95 5.93
N ASP A 17 15.17 3.90 5.11
CA ASP A 17 15.91 3.98 3.84
C ASP A 17 15.05 4.63 2.75
N LEU A 18 13.75 4.36 2.74
CA LEU A 18 12.84 4.65 1.64
C LEU A 18 12.05 5.96 1.79
N GLU A 19 12.01 6.57 2.97
CA GLU A 19 11.18 7.76 3.27
C GLU A 19 11.40 8.89 2.26
N GLU A 20 12.66 9.26 2.00
CA GLU A 20 13.01 10.34 1.08
C GLU A 20 12.91 9.94 -0.41
N CYS A 21 12.82 8.63 -0.70
CA CYS A 21 12.74 8.09 -2.06
C CYS A 21 11.48 7.26 -2.29
N ASP A 22 10.39 7.58 -1.58
CA ASP A 22 9.12 6.85 -1.66
C ASP A 22 8.57 6.78 -3.09
N GLN A 23 7.91 5.67 -3.42
CA GLN A 23 7.38 5.40 -4.75
C GLN A 23 5.86 5.41 -4.72
N VAL A 24 5.25 5.73 -5.86
CA VAL A 24 3.79 5.69 -5.99
C VAL A 24 3.29 4.24 -6.00
N HIS A 25 4.03 3.33 -6.62
CA HIS A 25 3.67 1.94 -6.75
C HIS A 25 4.91 1.04 -6.63
N VAL A 26 4.72 -0.18 -6.10
CA VAL A 26 5.83 -1.10 -5.75
C VAL A 26 6.71 -1.50 -6.94
N GLU A 27 6.16 -1.43 -8.16
CA GLU A 27 6.86 -1.80 -9.41
C GLU A 27 7.54 -0.61 -10.11
N ASP A 28 7.50 0.61 -9.54
CA ASP A 28 7.98 1.82 -10.24
C ASP A 28 9.49 1.79 -10.54
N VAL A 29 10.25 1.01 -9.77
CA VAL A 29 11.70 0.85 -9.90
C VAL A 29 12.09 -0.57 -10.34
N ALA A 30 11.12 -1.40 -10.74
CA ALA A 30 11.36 -2.81 -11.06
C ALA A 30 12.27 -2.99 -12.29
N SER A 31 12.34 -2.01 -13.19
CA SER A 31 13.22 -2.03 -14.38
C SER A 31 14.71 -2.00 -14.04
N ASP A 32 15.07 -1.48 -12.87
CA ASP A 32 16.47 -1.37 -12.41
C ASP A 32 16.93 -2.61 -11.64
N ASP A 33 16.00 -3.54 -11.37
CA ASP A 33 16.27 -4.82 -10.73
C ASP A 33 16.89 -5.83 -11.72
N ASN A 34 17.90 -6.56 -11.28
CA ASN A 34 18.54 -7.62 -12.08
C ASN A 34 18.00 -9.02 -11.77
N GLY A 35 17.00 -9.15 -10.90
CA GLY A 35 16.38 -10.42 -10.53
C GLY A 35 17.26 -11.31 -9.65
N GLN A 36 18.35 -10.79 -9.07
CA GLN A 36 19.19 -11.60 -8.18
C GLN A 36 18.42 -12.06 -6.94
N ASP A 37 18.74 -13.24 -6.43
CA ASP A 37 18.21 -13.70 -5.16
C ASP A 37 18.64 -12.78 -4.00
N LEU A 38 17.68 -12.34 -3.19
CA LEU A 38 17.91 -11.42 -2.08
C LEU A 38 17.95 -12.13 -0.72
N SER A 39 17.83 -13.46 -0.68
CA SER A 39 17.76 -14.22 0.58
C SER A 39 19.00 -14.03 1.47
N ASN A 40 20.18 -13.88 0.86
CA ASN A 40 21.46 -13.64 1.54
C ASN A 40 22.00 -12.21 1.31
N TYR A 41 21.20 -11.32 0.73
CA TYR A 41 21.61 -9.94 0.46
C TYR A 41 21.62 -9.11 1.76
N ASN A 42 22.74 -8.46 2.05
CA ASN A 42 22.90 -7.67 3.27
C ASN A 42 22.57 -6.19 3.03
N PHE A 43 21.30 -5.83 3.22
CA PHE A 43 20.81 -4.45 3.06
C PHE A 43 21.48 -3.45 4.00
N LEU A 44 21.95 -3.87 5.19
CA LEU A 44 22.60 -2.96 6.15
C LEU A 44 24.03 -2.58 5.73
N ALA A 45 24.67 -3.41 4.90
CA ALA A 45 26.06 -3.22 4.47
C ALA A 45 26.19 -2.87 2.99
N ASP A 46 25.07 -2.66 2.27
CA ASP A 46 25.10 -2.40 0.83
C ASP A 46 25.44 -0.95 0.46
N GLY A 47 25.58 -0.07 1.46
CA GLY A 47 25.95 1.33 1.27
C GLY A 47 24.88 2.17 0.57
N PHE A 48 23.61 1.74 0.62
CA PHE A 48 22.50 2.59 0.20
C PHE A 48 22.36 3.79 1.14
N ASN A 49 22.41 4.99 0.56
CA ASN A 49 22.14 6.24 1.26
C ASN A 49 21.01 6.95 0.52
N GLY A 50 20.14 7.66 1.23
CA GLY A 50 19.06 8.44 0.60
C GLY A 50 19.59 9.42 -0.47
N PRO A 51 18.72 9.89 -1.39
CA PRO A 51 19.12 10.70 -2.55
C PRO A 51 19.81 12.03 -2.17
N SER A 52 19.65 12.48 -0.92
CA SER A 52 20.25 13.68 -0.32
C SER A 52 21.59 13.42 0.40
N GLY A 53 22.09 12.18 0.43
CA GLY A 53 23.39 11.78 0.98
C GLY A 53 24.60 12.19 0.12
N GLY A 54 24.56 13.39 -0.46
CA GLY A 54 25.66 13.99 -1.20
C GLY A 54 26.77 14.43 -0.25
N GLY A 55 27.62 13.49 0.18
CA GLY A 55 28.79 13.84 0.98
C GLY A 55 29.58 12.66 1.51
N ALA A 56 30.42 12.04 0.67
CA ALA A 56 31.86 11.93 0.92
C ALA A 56 32.57 10.99 -0.08
N SER A 57 33.46 11.60 -0.86
CA SER A 57 34.76 11.07 -1.29
C SER A 57 34.83 9.87 -2.24
N GLY A 58 35.25 10.15 -3.48
CA GLY A 58 36.16 9.26 -4.20
C GLY A 58 35.75 8.86 -5.61
N THR A 59 36.24 9.61 -6.60
CA THR A 59 36.56 9.17 -7.98
C THR A 59 35.41 8.85 -8.96
N THR A 60 35.20 9.77 -9.91
CA THR A 60 34.84 9.54 -11.34
C THR A 60 33.51 8.85 -11.74
N THR A 61 32.57 8.55 -10.85
CA THR A 61 31.42 7.65 -11.13
C THR A 61 30.02 8.29 -11.13
N GLY A 62 29.86 9.53 -11.59
CA GLY A 62 28.56 10.25 -11.51
C GLY A 62 27.35 9.51 -12.12
N VAL A 63 27.54 8.81 -13.25
CA VAL A 63 26.46 8.02 -13.90
C VAL A 63 26.35 6.61 -13.32
N GLN A 64 27.50 5.97 -13.06
CA GLN A 64 27.54 4.58 -12.59
C GLN A 64 27.02 4.44 -11.15
N GLY A 65 27.25 5.45 -10.30
CA GLY A 65 26.70 5.52 -8.95
C GLY A 65 25.18 5.65 -8.94
N GLY A 66 24.59 6.38 -9.89
CA GLY A 66 23.14 6.47 -10.03
C GLY A 66 22.48 5.15 -10.42
N VAL A 67 23.09 4.41 -11.36
CA VAL A 67 22.59 3.08 -11.78
C VAL A 67 22.67 2.07 -10.64
N GLU A 68 23.76 2.05 -9.88
CA GLU A 68 23.90 1.17 -8.74
C GLU A 68 22.92 1.52 -7.61
N TRP A 69 22.71 2.82 -7.37
CA TRP A 69 21.74 3.31 -6.41
C TRP A 69 20.30 2.89 -6.77
N MET A 70 19.89 3.09 -8.03
CA MET A 70 18.57 2.67 -8.52
C MET A 70 18.35 1.16 -8.35
N ARG A 71 19.39 0.36 -8.60
CA ARG A 71 19.32 -1.09 -8.39
C ARG A 71 19.12 -1.46 -6.92
N LYS A 72 19.82 -0.80 -5.99
CA LYS A 72 19.66 -1.00 -4.54
C LYS A 72 18.28 -0.57 -4.05
N LEU A 73 17.72 0.49 -4.64
CA LEU A 73 16.34 0.91 -4.41
C LEU A 73 15.35 -0.16 -4.88
N ALA A 74 15.55 -0.70 -6.09
CA ALA A 74 14.72 -1.78 -6.64
C ALA A 74 14.73 -3.04 -5.76
N PHE A 75 15.89 -3.43 -5.22
CA PHE A 75 15.99 -4.55 -4.29
C PHE A 75 15.17 -4.35 -3.02
N ARG A 76 15.14 -3.13 -2.46
CA ARG A 76 14.32 -2.83 -1.28
C ARG A 76 12.84 -2.97 -1.58
N TYR A 77 12.36 -2.45 -2.71
CA TYR A 77 10.96 -2.58 -3.12
C TYR A 77 10.57 -4.03 -3.44
N ARG A 78 11.43 -4.79 -4.12
CA ARG A 78 11.20 -6.23 -4.34
C ARG A 78 11.19 -7.00 -3.02
N ARG A 79 12.13 -6.73 -2.11
CA ARG A 79 12.16 -7.38 -0.79
C ARG A 79 10.94 -7.03 0.04
N LEU A 80 10.52 -5.77 0.02
CA LEU A 80 9.28 -5.31 0.64
C LEU A 80 8.06 -6.05 0.07
N LYS A 81 8.01 -6.28 -1.26
CA LYS A 81 6.99 -7.09 -1.91
C LYS A 81 6.99 -8.54 -1.47
N GLU A 82 8.16 -9.16 -1.31
CA GLU A 82 8.29 -10.53 -0.77
C GLU A 82 7.77 -10.62 0.67
N ILE A 83 8.15 -9.67 1.53
CA ILE A 83 7.71 -9.60 2.93
C ILE A 83 6.19 -9.43 2.98
N TYR A 84 5.63 -8.47 2.25
CA TYR A 84 4.19 -8.27 2.21
C TYR A 84 3.45 -9.56 1.82
N ASN A 85 3.86 -10.20 0.71
CA ASN A 85 3.20 -11.42 0.24
C ASN A 85 3.33 -12.60 1.20
N SER A 86 4.45 -12.70 1.92
CA SER A 86 4.69 -13.76 2.90
C SER A 86 3.87 -13.58 4.17
N TYR A 87 3.60 -12.33 4.57
CA TYR A 87 3.01 -12.00 5.87
C TYR A 87 1.60 -11.37 5.78
N LYS A 88 1.03 -11.16 4.59
CA LYS A 88 -0.32 -10.56 4.41
C LYS A 88 -1.46 -11.28 5.13
N ARG A 89 -1.30 -12.57 5.45
CA ARG A 89 -2.25 -13.38 6.25
C ARG A 89 -1.76 -13.66 7.67
N ASN A 90 -0.56 -13.24 8.02
CA ASN A 90 0.08 -13.54 9.30
C ASN A 90 1.04 -12.42 9.74
N VAL A 91 0.55 -11.18 9.83
CA VAL A 91 1.37 -10.03 10.27
C VAL A 91 1.98 -10.24 11.65
N GLY A 92 1.32 -11.03 12.51
CA GLY A 92 1.84 -11.41 13.83
C GLY A 92 3.16 -12.17 13.78
N GLY A 93 3.54 -12.75 12.64
CA GLY A 93 4.86 -13.36 12.43
C GLY A 93 6.01 -12.36 12.21
N LEU A 94 5.70 -11.08 11.95
CA LEU A 94 6.69 -10.00 11.91
C LEU A 94 6.88 -9.33 13.27
N LEU A 95 5.92 -9.50 14.19
CA LEU A 95 5.93 -8.80 15.47
C LEU A 95 6.55 -9.65 16.59
N SER A 96 7.15 -8.99 17.58
CA SER A 96 7.51 -9.66 18.83
C SER A 96 6.27 -10.20 19.54
N PRO A 97 6.36 -11.25 20.39
CA PRO A 97 5.20 -11.82 21.08
C PRO A 97 4.37 -10.77 21.84
N MET A 98 5.05 -9.86 22.56
CA MET A 98 4.41 -8.76 23.28
C MET A 98 3.65 -7.81 22.35
N LYS A 99 4.23 -7.47 21.18
CA LYS A 99 3.60 -6.56 20.21
C LYS A 99 2.46 -7.21 19.45
N ARG A 100 2.54 -8.52 19.23
CA ARG A 100 1.42 -9.31 18.70
C ARG A 100 0.22 -9.30 19.65
N GLU A 101 0.44 -9.50 20.95
CA GLU A 101 -0.63 -9.41 21.95
C GLU A 101 -1.23 -8.01 22.02
N LEU A 102 -0.38 -6.97 21.99
CA LEU A 102 -0.82 -5.58 21.93
C LEU A 102 -1.66 -5.30 20.67
N LEU A 103 -1.25 -5.79 19.50
CA LEU A 103 -2.01 -5.62 18.25
C LEU A 103 -3.40 -6.25 18.36
N ILE A 104 -3.51 -7.49 18.85
CA ILE A 104 -4.80 -8.18 19.00
C ILE A 104 -5.73 -7.40 19.92
N ARG A 105 -5.19 -6.92 21.05
CA ARG A 105 -5.96 -6.10 21.99
C ARG A 105 -6.43 -4.79 21.35
N LEU A 106 -5.52 -4.05 20.68
CA LEU A 106 -5.86 -2.79 20.03
C LEU A 106 -6.88 -2.97 18.91
N GLN A 107 -6.78 -4.03 18.11
CA GLN A 107 -7.76 -4.34 17.06
C GLN A 107 -9.15 -4.58 17.67
N SER A 108 -9.23 -5.33 18.78
CA SER A 108 -10.50 -5.53 19.50
C SER A 108 -11.08 -4.23 20.05
N GLU A 109 -10.25 -3.38 20.67
CA GLU A 109 -10.66 -2.07 21.17
C GLU A 109 -11.13 -1.13 20.03
N ILE A 110 -10.44 -1.14 18.88
CA ILE A 110 -10.81 -0.39 17.67
C ILE A 110 -12.15 -0.88 17.11
N GLU A 111 -12.33 -2.19 16.96
CA GLU A 111 -13.61 -2.75 16.49
C GLU A 111 -14.77 -2.33 17.39
N ASN A 112 -14.58 -2.37 18.72
CA ASN A 112 -15.61 -1.97 19.67
C ASN A 112 -15.93 -0.47 19.60
N VAL A 113 -14.92 0.41 19.55
CA VAL A 113 -15.16 1.87 19.55
C VAL A 113 -15.64 2.39 18.20
N THR A 114 -15.45 1.63 17.12
CA THR A 114 -15.87 2.00 15.76
C THR A 114 -17.14 1.28 15.31
N ASP A 115 -17.84 0.62 16.24
CA ASP A 115 -19.06 -0.17 15.97
C ASP A 115 -18.87 -1.14 14.79
N ALA A 116 -17.75 -1.88 14.79
CA ALA A 116 -17.38 -2.85 13.78
C ALA A 116 -17.25 -2.28 12.34
N TRP A 117 -16.84 -1.01 12.20
CA TRP A 117 -16.63 -0.35 10.91
C TRP A 117 -15.75 -1.17 9.96
N LEU A 118 -14.56 -1.57 10.42
CA LEU A 118 -13.60 -2.30 9.60
C LEU A 118 -14.12 -3.70 9.27
N SER A 119 -14.78 -4.40 10.20
CA SER A 119 -15.46 -5.66 9.89
C SER A 119 -16.50 -5.51 8.77
N THR A 120 -17.31 -4.46 8.78
CA THR A 120 -18.29 -4.20 7.71
C THR A 120 -17.61 -3.89 6.38
N ALA A 121 -16.56 -3.06 6.39
CA ALA A 121 -15.78 -2.78 5.18
C ALA A 121 -15.11 -4.03 4.61
N LEU A 122 -14.54 -4.88 5.47
CA LEU A 122 -13.88 -6.11 5.07
C LEU A 122 -14.86 -7.10 4.43
N LYS A 123 -16.09 -7.21 4.94
CA LYS A 123 -17.15 -8.01 4.30
C LYS A 123 -17.45 -7.53 2.88
N SER A 124 -17.55 -6.22 2.66
CA SER A 124 -17.74 -5.64 1.32
C SER A 124 -16.55 -5.94 0.40
N LEU A 125 -15.31 -5.76 0.88
CA LEU A 125 -14.10 -6.03 0.11
C LEU A 125 -13.97 -7.52 -0.28
N LEU A 126 -14.30 -8.43 0.64
CA LEU A 126 -14.31 -9.88 0.38
C LEU A 126 -15.40 -10.26 -0.61
N LEU A 127 -16.58 -9.64 -0.55
CA LEU A 127 -17.66 -9.85 -1.51
C LEU A 127 -17.26 -9.39 -2.91
N ILE A 128 -16.57 -8.25 -3.04
CA ILE A 128 -16.01 -7.79 -4.33
C ILE A 128 -15.01 -8.83 -4.86
N GLN A 129 -14.09 -9.29 -4.02
CA GLN A 129 -13.07 -10.27 -4.42
C GLN A 129 -13.66 -11.62 -4.87
N SER A 130 -14.76 -12.07 -4.26
CA SER A 130 -15.37 -13.37 -4.57
C SER A 130 -16.10 -13.41 -5.92
N ARG A 131 -16.43 -12.26 -6.52
CA ARG A 131 -17.18 -12.15 -7.79
C ARG A 131 -16.39 -12.53 -9.04
N GLY A 132 -15.09 -12.76 -8.94
CA GLY A 132 -14.20 -13.24 -10.02
C GLY A 132 -13.96 -12.26 -11.19
N LYS A 133 -14.89 -11.34 -11.47
CA LYS A 133 -14.76 -10.27 -12.48
C LYS A 133 -14.51 -8.89 -11.85
N CYS A 134 -14.48 -8.80 -10.54
CA CYS A 134 -14.24 -7.57 -9.79
C CYS A 134 -12.87 -7.64 -9.09
N MET A 135 -12.31 -6.48 -8.79
CA MET A 135 -10.99 -6.36 -8.18
C MET A 135 -10.95 -5.14 -7.27
N ASN A 136 -10.33 -5.29 -6.10
CA ASN A 136 -10.07 -4.18 -5.19
C ASN A 136 -8.75 -3.50 -5.56
N VAL A 137 -8.77 -2.16 -5.58
CA VAL A 137 -7.59 -1.29 -5.76
C VAL A 137 -7.63 -0.23 -4.67
N LEU A 138 -6.49 0.00 -4.00
CA LEU A 138 -6.35 0.98 -2.94
C LEU A 138 -5.55 2.18 -3.44
N VAL A 139 -6.09 3.39 -3.27
CA VAL A 139 -5.40 4.66 -3.49
C VAL A 139 -5.41 5.45 -2.19
N THR A 140 -4.25 5.81 -1.67
CA THR A 140 -4.12 6.49 -0.36
C THR A 140 -3.14 7.65 -0.41
N THR A 141 -3.34 8.68 0.40
CA THR A 141 -2.40 9.82 0.55
C THR A 141 -1.26 9.55 1.53
N THR A 142 -1.24 8.36 2.16
CA THR A 142 -0.09 7.90 2.96
C THR A 142 1.04 7.45 2.02
N GLN A 143 2.30 7.72 2.39
CA GLN A 143 3.47 7.17 1.68
C GLN A 143 3.34 5.64 1.56
N LEU A 144 3.93 5.05 0.51
CA LEU A 144 3.66 3.65 0.17
C LEU A 144 4.09 2.71 1.30
N VAL A 145 5.27 2.90 1.88
CA VAL A 145 5.78 1.99 2.93
C VAL A 145 4.88 1.99 4.19
N PRO A 146 4.55 3.13 4.83
CA PRO A 146 3.59 3.13 5.95
C PRO A 146 2.17 2.72 5.55
N ALA A 147 1.75 2.94 4.30
CA ALA A 147 0.46 2.45 3.79
C ALA A 147 0.41 0.92 3.79
N LEU A 148 1.49 0.24 3.37
CA LEU A 148 1.57 -1.22 3.41
C LEU A 148 1.59 -1.74 4.84
N ALA A 149 2.30 -1.08 5.76
CA ALA A 149 2.24 -1.41 7.18
C ALA A 149 0.81 -1.31 7.73
N LYS A 150 0.07 -0.23 7.40
CA LYS A 150 -1.36 -0.11 7.75
C LYS A 150 -2.17 -1.27 7.18
N VAL A 151 -2.05 -1.59 5.89
CA VAL A 151 -2.81 -2.68 5.26
C VAL A 151 -2.56 -4.02 5.95
N LEU A 152 -1.31 -4.32 6.33
CA LEU A 152 -0.97 -5.53 7.08
C LEU A 152 -1.59 -5.53 8.50
N LEU A 153 -1.43 -4.43 9.25
CA LEU A 153 -1.89 -4.33 10.64
C LEU A 153 -3.40 -4.23 10.79
N TYR A 154 -4.12 -3.75 9.77
CA TYR A 154 -5.58 -3.75 9.72
C TYR A 154 -6.17 -5.02 9.10
N GLY A 155 -5.34 -6.04 8.78
CA GLY A 155 -5.82 -7.33 8.26
C GLY A 155 -6.37 -7.25 6.83
N LEU A 156 -6.01 -6.22 6.07
CA LEU A 156 -6.48 -5.96 4.71
C LEU A 156 -5.60 -6.61 3.63
N GLY A 157 -4.52 -7.29 4.03
CA GLY A 157 -3.53 -7.84 3.10
C GLY A 157 -4.07 -8.92 2.15
N ASP A 158 -5.12 -9.65 2.54
CA ASP A 158 -5.71 -10.69 1.68
C ASP A 158 -6.61 -10.12 0.57
N VAL A 159 -7.21 -8.94 0.82
CA VAL A 159 -8.15 -8.29 -0.11
C VAL A 159 -7.49 -7.29 -1.04
N PHE A 160 -6.29 -6.79 -0.70
CA PHE A 160 -5.48 -5.93 -1.56
C PHE A 160 -4.16 -6.61 -1.92
N PRO A 161 -4.02 -7.16 -3.13
CA PRO A 161 -2.71 -7.49 -3.69
C PRO A 161 -1.81 -6.25 -3.64
N ILE A 162 -0.52 -6.41 -3.34
CA ILE A 162 0.39 -5.26 -3.23
C ILE A 162 0.50 -4.47 -4.53
N GLU A 163 0.37 -5.14 -5.67
CA GLU A 163 0.34 -4.53 -6.99
C GLU A 163 -0.96 -3.73 -7.23
N ASN A 164 -1.91 -3.72 -6.30
CA ASN A 164 -3.13 -2.94 -6.40
C ASN A 164 -3.15 -1.79 -5.38
N ILE A 165 -2.01 -1.46 -4.77
CA ILE A 165 -1.88 -0.38 -3.78
C ILE A 165 -1.07 0.75 -4.40
N PHE A 166 -1.64 1.96 -4.40
CA PHE A 166 -1.04 3.16 -4.96
C PHE A 166 -0.99 4.27 -3.90
N SER A 167 0.20 4.84 -3.71
CA SER A 167 0.40 6.05 -2.92
C SER A 167 0.24 7.30 -3.78
N ALA A 168 -0.77 8.09 -3.45
CA ALA A 168 -1.04 9.40 -4.03
C ALA A 168 -0.22 10.53 -3.40
N THR A 169 0.67 10.25 -2.45
CA THR A 169 1.39 11.28 -1.68
C THR A 169 2.14 12.28 -2.57
N LYS A 170 2.82 11.79 -3.63
CA LYS A 170 3.63 12.64 -4.52
C LYS A 170 2.87 13.17 -5.73
N ILE A 171 1.93 12.39 -6.27
CA ILE A 171 1.31 12.68 -7.59
C ILE A 171 -0.18 13.03 -7.51
N GLY A 172 -0.81 12.91 -6.34
CA GLY A 172 -2.25 13.12 -6.16
C GLY A 172 -3.11 11.94 -6.65
N LYS A 173 -4.39 11.93 -6.24
CA LYS A 173 -5.33 10.83 -6.55
C LYS A 173 -5.72 10.78 -8.04
N GLU A 174 -5.88 11.94 -8.69
CA GLU A 174 -6.18 12.03 -10.13
C GLU A 174 -5.12 11.30 -10.96
N SER A 175 -3.83 11.63 -10.77
CA SER A 175 -2.73 10.95 -11.47
C SER A 175 -2.67 9.44 -11.15
N CYS A 176 -2.97 9.02 -9.91
CA CYS A 176 -3.10 7.60 -9.60
C CYS A 176 -4.23 6.93 -10.39
N PHE A 177 -5.39 7.59 -10.54
CA PHE A 177 -6.50 7.06 -11.34
C PHE A 177 -6.12 6.93 -12.81
N GLU A 178 -5.39 7.89 -13.39
CA GLU A 178 -4.87 7.78 -14.76
C GLU A 178 -3.95 6.57 -14.95
N ARG A 179 -3.06 6.31 -13.98
CA ARG A 179 -2.19 5.12 -13.99
C ARG A 179 -3.00 3.83 -13.90
N ILE A 180 -4.03 3.79 -13.05
CA ILE A 180 -4.94 2.65 -12.91
C ILE A 180 -5.72 2.41 -14.22
N ILE A 181 -6.25 3.47 -14.86
CA ILE A 181 -6.93 3.38 -16.16
C ILE A 181 -5.98 2.86 -17.24
N SER A 182 -4.75 3.37 -17.26
CA SER A 182 -3.73 2.94 -18.22
C SER A 182 -3.37 1.46 -18.06
N ARG A 183 -3.37 0.96 -16.82
CA ARG A 183 -3.07 -0.44 -16.51
C ARG A 183 -4.21 -1.40 -16.82
N PHE A 184 -5.44 -1.09 -16.42
CA PHE A 184 -6.58 -2.01 -16.56
C PHE A 184 -7.40 -1.78 -17.84
N GLY A 185 -7.22 -0.64 -18.51
CA GLY A 185 -7.85 -0.30 -19.77
C GLY A 185 -9.27 0.24 -19.64
N LYS A 186 -9.75 0.92 -20.68
CA LYS A 186 -11.05 1.63 -20.69
C LYS A 186 -12.29 0.73 -20.81
N LYS A 187 -12.12 -0.59 -20.94
CA LYS A 187 -13.22 -1.57 -21.07
C LYS A 187 -13.58 -2.19 -19.70
N VAL A 188 -13.46 -1.41 -18.63
CA VAL A 188 -13.74 -1.77 -17.25
C VAL A 188 -14.61 -0.66 -16.65
N THR A 189 -15.55 -1.03 -15.78
CA THR A 189 -16.29 -0.06 -14.97
C THR A 189 -15.49 0.25 -13.72
N TYR A 190 -15.07 1.49 -13.56
CA TYR A 190 -14.39 1.97 -12.36
C TYR A 190 -15.42 2.58 -11.41
N VAL A 191 -15.48 2.10 -10.17
CA VAL A 191 -16.30 2.69 -9.10
C VAL A 191 -15.35 3.19 -8.03
N VAL A 192 -15.39 4.50 -7.76
CA VAL A 192 -14.54 5.13 -6.74
C VAL A 192 -15.32 5.20 -5.43
N ILE A 193 -14.69 4.76 -4.34
CA ILE A 193 -15.29 4.73 -3.00
C ILE A 193 -14.35 5.51 -2.08
N GLY A 194 -14.89 6.48 -1.34
CA GLY A 194 -14.09 7.27 -0.40
C GLY A 194 -14.90 8.32 0.35
N ASP A 195 -14.25 8.98 1.30
CA ASP A 195 -14.84 9.98 2.17
C ASP A 195 -14.39 11.41 1.82
N GLY A 196 -13.24 11.54 1.16
CA GLY A 196 -12.61 12.82 0.84
C GLY A 196 -13.09 13.48 -0.45
N ARG A 197 -12.80 14.77 -0.56
CA ARG A 197 -13.12 15.58 -1.76
C ARG A 197 -12.18 15.30 -2.93
N ASP A 198 -10.93 14.92 -2.65
CA ASP A 198 -9.90 14.75 -3.67
C ASP A 198 -10.23 13.57 -4.59
N GLU A 199 -10.65 12.43 -4.03
CA GLU A 199 -11.09 11.25 -4.77
C GLU A 199 -12.40 11.49 -5.53
N GLU A 200 -13.33 12.26 -4.97
CA GLU A 200 -14.59 12.60 -5.63
C GLU A 200 -14.35 13.50 -6.84
N PHE A 201 -13.49 14.51 -6.68
CA PHE A 201 -13.11 15.41 -7.75
C PHE A 201 -12.40 14.65 -8.88
N ALA A 202 -11.42 13.81 -8.55
CA ALA A 202 -10.72 12.96 -9.50
C ALA A 202 -11.67 11.97 -10.21
N ALA A 203 -12.60 11.34 -9.48
CA ALA A 203 -13.61 10.45 -10.06
C ALA A 203 -14.47 11.18 -11.09
N LYS A 204 -14.89 12.42 -10.78
CA LYS A 204 -15.69 13.26 -11.68
C LYS A 204 -14.94 13.61 -12.97
N GLN A 205 -13.65 13.94 -12.89
CA GLN A 205 -12.84 14.25 -14.08
C GLN A 205 -12.73 13.07 -15.04
N HIS A 206 -12.74 11.84 -14.53
CA HIS A 206 -12.69 10.62 -15.34
C HIS A 206 -14.07 9.99 -15.61
N ASN A 207 -15.17 10.67 -15.26
CA ASN A 207 -16.54 10.14 -15.37
C ASN A 207 -16.74 8.78 -14.68
N MET A 208 -16.08 8.57 -13.54
CA MET A 208 -16.25 7.38 -12.72
C MET A 208 -17.36 7.60 -11.70
N PRO A 209 -18.33 6.67 -11.55
CA PRO A 209 -19.25 6.66 -10.42
C PRO A 209 -18.50 6.78 -9.08
N PHE A 210 -19.01 7.64 -8.20
CA PHE A 210 -18.44 7.88 -6.88
C PHE A 210 -19.45 7.48 -5.78
N TRP A 211 -19.05 6.58 -4.89
CA TRP A 211 -19.80 6.22 -3.70
C TRP A 211 -19.16 6.88 -2.48
N ARG A 212 -19.79 7.93 -1.96
CA ARG A 212 -19.30 8.63 -0.77
C ARG A 212 -19.56 7.81 0.49
N ILE A 213 -18.55 7.71 1.36
CA ILE A 213 -18.68 7.15 2.70
C ILE A 213 -18.47 8.27 3.72
N SER A 214 -19.54 8.85 4.27
CA SER A 214 -19.44 9.92 5.29
C SER A 214 -19.84 9.44 6.68
N THR A 215 -20.61 8.36 6.74
CA THR A 215 -21.14 7.77 7.97
C THR A 215 -21.09 6.25 7.90
N HIS A 216 -21.32 5.60 9.05
CA HIS A 216 -21.37 4.13 9.10
C HIS A 216 -22.53 3.58 8.25
N GLY A 217 -23.64 4.33 8.16
CA GLY A 217 -24.79 3.98 7.33
C GLY A 217 -24.47 3.90 5.84
N ASP A 218 -23.55 4.73 5.34
CA ASP A 218 -23.16 4.72 3.92
C ASP A 218 -22.36 3.45 3.58
N LEU A 219 -21.54 2.96 4.52
CA LEU A 219 -20.79 1.72 4.38
C LEU A 219 -21.72 0.49 4.42
N VAL A 220 -22.72 0.51 5.30
CA VAL A 220 -23.77 -0.53 5.32
C VAL A 220 -24.57 -0.52 4.01
N SER A 221 -24.90 0.67 3.50
CA SER A 221 -25.60 0.81 2.22
C SER A 221 -24.78 0.30 1.04
N LEU A 222 -23.46 0.56 1.04
CA LEU A 222 -22.53 -0.03 0.07
C LEU A 222 -22.55 -1.56 0.13
N HIS A 223 -22.49 -2.11 1.35
CA HIS A 223 -22.51 -3.56 1.55
C HIS A 223 -23.78 -4.19 0.98
N GLN A 224 -24.95 -3.61 1.27
CA GLN A 224 -26.24 -4.07 0.76
C GLN A 224 -26.34 -3.94 -0.76
N ALA A 225 -25.87 -2.83 -1.33
CA ALA A 225 -25.85 -2.64 -2.78
C ALA A 225 -24.97 -3.67 -3.49
N LEU A 226 -23.84 -4.04 -2.87
CA LEU A 226 -23.06 -5.18 -3.32
C LEU A 226 -23.91 -6.46 -3.19
N GLU A 227 -24.43 -6.86 -2.03
CA GLU A 227 -25.20 -8.11 -1.88
C GLU A 227 -26.36 -8.28 -2.89
N LEU A 228 -26.96 -7.18 -3.35
CA LEU A 228 -28.07 -7.16 -4.31
C LEU A 228 -27.64 -7.02 -5.80
N ASP A 229 -26.33 -7.06 -6.09
CA ASP A 229 -25.75 -6.89 -7.43
C ASP A 229 -26.11 -5.55 -8.11
N PHE A 230 -26.26 -4.48 -7.32
CA PHE A 230 -26.48 -3.12 -7.84
C PHE A 230 -25.18 -2.38 -8.17
N LEU A 231 -24.03 -2.94 -7.80
CA LEU A 231 -22.67 -2.47 -8.10
C LEU A 231 -21.81 -3.60 -8.66
#